data_AF-A0A950ZK40-F1
#
_entry.id   AF-A0A950ZK40-F1
#
_cell.length_a   1.000
_cell.length_b   1.000
_cell.length_c   1.000
_cell.angle_alpha   90.00
_cell.angle_beta   90.00
_cell.angle_gamma   90.00
#
_symmetry.space_group_name_H-M   'P 1'
#
loop_
_entity.id
_entity.type
_entity.pdbx_description
1 polymer ?
#
loop_
_entity_poly.entity_id
_entity_poly.type
_entity_poly.pdbx_seq_one_letter_code
_entity_poly.pdbx_strand_id
1 'polypeptide(L)'
;MGRSGILGVVACATAMCACGSSAPSPSGETPAVVARVAGVSITQAAFEVRLQSTLTSIAQGGGPSANAAMQTQLRATVVRSLILDSVIASEAASRGLQVTDAEVRAQVDADARAVGGLSTLQAQLASAGGSLAQLQDEIRAQVNEQRLEDAFAKDRAAQVEQQLAAGTAFATVAKQMSDDVNTSSSGGNLGVITAAQLAGSDPAFAAAVRSQPVNTYSMPPVHDAGGYDVIEVYAKTAASWSVRHILVAAPTPYTVTSRPAWFSEALFVTVAQLCGAGQIHVYVNDAGANPCSGAPSFTPTP
;
A
#
# COMPACT_ATOMS: atom_id res chain seq x y z
N MET A 1 -14.40 25.59 59.26
CA MET A 1 -13.16 25.46 60.06
C MET A 1 -12.01 25.62 59.08
N GLY A 2 -11.56 26.86 58.80
CA GLY A 2 -10.42 27.53 59.46
C GLY A 2 -9.14 27.23 58.66
N ARG A 3 -8.28 28.17 58.24
CA ARG A 3 -8.05 29.58 58.56
C ARG A 3 -7.35 30.27 57.36
N SER A 4 -7.60 31.57 57.24
CA SER A 4 -6.86 32.56 56.44
C SER A 4 -5.43 32.83 56.94
N GLY A 5 -4.61 33.43 56.08
CA GLY A 5 -3.38 34.21 56.39
C GLY A 5 -2.67 34.61 55.08
N ILE A 6 -2.89 35.79 54.50
CA ILE A 6 -2.36 37.15 54.76
C ILE A 6 -0.90 37.38 54.29
N LEU A 7 -0.81 38.28 53.30
CA LEU A 7 0.20 39.30 52.91
C LEU A 7 1.70 39.09 53.22
N GLY A 8 2.50 39.33 52.18
CA GLY A 8 3.86 39.84 52.29
C GLY A 8 4.29 40.51 50.99
N VAL A 9 4.06 41.83 50.88
CA VAL A 9 4.64 42.70 49.85
C VAL A 9 6.09 42.98 50.23
N VAL A 10 7.03 42.69 49.32
CA VAL A 10 8.38 43.27 49.34
C VAL A 10 8.66 43.83 47.95
N ALA A 11 8.68 45.15 47.88
CA ALA A 11 9.27 45.90 46.77
C ALA A 11 10.77 46.02 47.03
N CYS A 12 11.59 45.68 46.03
CA CYS A 12 12.98 46.11 45.97
C CYS A 12 13.33 46.42 44.50
N ALA A 13 13.51 47.70 44.21
CA ALA A 13 14.04 48.20 42.96
C ALA A 13 15.55 47.94 42.89
N THR A 14 16.07 47.54 41.72
CA THR A 14 17.12 48.24 40.95
C THR A 14 17.80 47.35 39.90
N ALA A 15 18.33 48.04 38.89
CA ALA A 15 19.39 47.65 37.96
C ALA A 15 19.00 46.92 36.65
N MET A 16 18.94 47.73 35.59
CA MET A 16 19.15 47.33 34.21
C MET A 16 20.53 46.66 34.06
N CYS A 17 20.55 45.42 33.57
CA CYS A 17 21.65 44.91 32.75
C CYS A 17 21.02 44.37 31.46
N ALA A 18 21.18 45.16 30.40
CA ALA A 18 21.02 44.71 29.04
C ALA A 18 22.14 43.71 28.73
N CYS A 19 21.83 42.42 28.79
CA CYS A 19 22.55 41.40 28.03
C CYS A 19 21.59 40.93 26.94
N GLY A 20 21.82 41.43 25.72
CA GLY A 20 21.22 40.90 24.51
C GLY A 20 21.72 39.46 24.31
N SER A 21 21.00 38.51 24.88
CA SER A 21 21.06 37.12 24.47
C SER A 21 20.07 36.97 23.31
N SER A 22 20.52 37.27 22.10
CA SER A 22 19.92 36.71 20.90
C SER A 22 20.09 35.20 20.97
N ALA A 23 19.16 34.54 21.67
CA ALA A 23 18.92 33.13 21.49
C ALA A 23 18.65 32.93 19.99
N PRO A 24 19.33 31.99 19.31
CA PRO A 24 18.94 31.65 17.95
C PRO A 24 17.52 31.12 18.04
N SER A 25 16.56 31.87 17.48
CA SER A 25 15.24 31.36 17.18
C SER A 25 15.45 30.03 16.46
N PRO A 26 14.83 28.91 16.87
CA PRO A 26 14.79 27.74 16.01
C PRO A 26 14.11 28.24 14.74
N SER A 27 14.84 28.24 13.63
CA SER A 27 14.30 28.58 12.32
C SER A 27 13.16 27.60 12.09
N GLY A 28 11.94 28.03 12.39
CA GLY A 28 10.70 27.36 12.07
C GLY A 28 10.46 27.48 10.58
N GLU A 29 11.44 27.03 9.79
CA GLU A 29 11.30 26.92 8.36
C GLU A 29 10.30 25.79 8.15
N THR A 30 9.06 26.17 7.83
CA THR A 30 8.02 25.21 7.47
C THR A 30 8.60 24.33 6.37
N PRO A 31 8.67 23.00 6.53
CA PRO A 31 9.32 22.13 5.57
C PRO A 31 8.75 22.41 4.18
N ALA A 32 9.62 22.66 3.20
CA ALA A 32 9.20 22.89 1.83
C ALA A 32 8.30 21.72 1.37
N VAL A 33 7.14 22.04 0.81
CA VAL A 33 6.11 21.06 0.41
C VAL A 33 6.09 20.97 -1.11
N VAL A 34 6.22 19.74 -1.63
CA VAL A 34 6.23 19.44 -3.07
C VAL A 34 4.81 19.22 -3.58
N ALA A 35 3.97 18.55 -2.78
CA ALA A 35 2.57 18.30 -3.07
C ALA A 35 1.77 18.07 -1.77
N ARG A 36 0.44 18.17 -1.88
CA ARG A 36 -0.51 17.75 -0.84
C ARG A 36 -1.54 16.80 -1.45
N VAL A 37 -1.88 15.74 -0.71
CA VAL A 37 -2.85 14.73 -1.10
C VAL A 37 -3.74 14.45 0.11
N ALA A 38 -5.04 14.68 0.00
CA ALA A 38 -6.01 14.46 1.08
C ALA A 38 -5.60 15.10 2.44
N GLY A 39 -4.95 16.26 2.38
CA GLY A 39 -4.44 16.98 3.57
C GLY A 39 -3.05 16.56 4.04
N VAL A 40 -2.49 15.45 3.54
CA VAL A 40 -1.13 14.98 3.84
C VAL A 40 -0.12 15.74 2.97
N SER A 41 0.94 16.27 3.59
CA SER A 41 2.03 16.95 2.89
C SER A 41 3.11 15.98 2.43
N ILE A 42 3.46 16.04 1.15
CA ILE A 42 4.69 15.44 0.61
C ILE A 42 5.79 16.49 0.71
N THR A 43 6.79 16.24 1.55
CA THR A 43 7.89 17.19 1.82
C THR A 43 8.98 17.10 0.77
N GLN A 44 9.77 18.17 0.66
CA GLN A 44 10.97 18.23 -0.17
C GLN A 44 11.99 17.14 0.22
N ALA A 45 12.15 16.85 1.52
CA ALA A 45 13.03 15.79 1.99
C ALA A 45 12.56 14.40 1.53
N ALA A 46 11.26 14.10 1.59
CA ALA A 46 10.71 12.84 1.08
C ALA A 46 10.92 12.71 -0.44
N PHE A 47 10.74 13.81 -1.16
CA PHE A 47 11.03 13.88 -2.59
C PHE A 47 12.49 13.57 -2.91
N GLU A 48 13.43 14.14 -2.17
CA GLU A 48 14.87 13.91 -2.36
C GLU A 48 15.26 12.45 -2.05
N VAL A 49 14.70 11.86 -0.99
CA VAL A 49 14.90 10.44 -0.65
C VAL A 49 14.44 9.55 -1.81
N ARG A 50 13.22 9.75 -2.32
CA ARG A 50 12.69 8.95 -3.43
C ARG A 50 13.47 9.17 -4.72
N LEU A 51 13.83 10.41 -5.05
CA LEU A 51 14.64 10.73 -6.22
C LEU A 51 16.00 10.02 -6.18
N GLN A 52 16.68 10.08 -5.02
CA GLN A 52 17.94 9.38 -4.84
C GLN A 52 17.77 7.87 -4.93
N SER A 53 16.66 7.32 -4.40
CA SER A 53 16.36 5.89 -4.52
C SER A 53 16.24 5.47 -5.98
N THR A 54 15.49 6.23 -6.79
CA THR A 54 15.32 5.93 -8.21
C THR A 54 16.64 6.04 -8.98
N LEU A 55 17.47 7.05 -8.67
CA LEU A 55 18.80 7.18 -9.28
C LEU A 55 19.71 5.99 -8.94
N THR A 56 19.72 5.55 -7.69
CA THR A 56 20.48 4.38 -7.24
C THR A 56 20.02 3.12 -8.00
N SER A 57 18.71 2.88 -8.12
CA SER A 57 18.17 1.74 -8.87
C SER A 57 18.56 1.77 -10.36
N ILE A 58 18.51 2.95 -11.01
CA ILE A 58 18.92 3.11 -12.41
C ILE A 58 20.41 2.79 -12.58
N ALA A 59 21.27 3.30 -11.68
CA ALA A 59 22.71 3.06 -11.73
C ALA A 59 23.05 1.57 -11.55
N GLN A 60 22.39 0.88 -10.61
CA GLN A 60 22.56 -0.55 -10.39
C GLN A 60 22.08 -1.40 -11.58
N GLY A 61 21.05 -0.96 -12.29
CA GLY A 61 20.56 -1.60 -13.51
C GLY A 61 21.42 -1.34 -14.76
N GLY A 62 22.55 -0.63 -14.65
CA GLY A 62 23.41 -0.26 -15.77
C GLY A 62 22.79 0.83 -16.67
N GLY A 63 21.82 1.57 -16.17
CA GLY A 63 21.16 2.65 -16.90
C GLY A 63 22.06 3.87 -17.12
N PRO A 64 21.68 4.77 -18.05
CA PRO A 64 22.46 5.96 -18.37
C PRO A 64 22.51 6.95 -17.20
N SER A 65 23.60 7.73 -17.12
CA SER A 65 23.67 8.87 -16.21
C SER A 65 22.68 9.96 -16.64
N ALA A 66 21.99 10.57 -15.67
CA ALA A 66 20.88 11.46 -15.96
C ALA A 66 21.36 12.81 -16.55
N ASN A 67 21.08 13.07 -17.83
CA ASN A 67 21.21 14.39 -18.44
C ASN A 67 20.07 15.33 -17.97
N ALA A 68 20.16 16.64 -18.25
CA ALA A 68 19.21 17.63 -17.72
C ALA A 68 17.74 17.34 -18.08
N ALA A 69 17.46 16.93 -19.33
CA ALA A 69 16.10 16.58 -19.75
C ALA A 69 15.59 15.31 -19.06
N MET A 70 16.45 14.31 -18.90
CA MET A 70 16.16 13.09 -18.15
C MET A 70 15.91 13.38 -16.67
N GLN A 71 16.68 14.29 -16.06
CA GLN A 71 16.47 14.71 -14.68
C GLN A 71 15.10 15.37 -14.50
N THR A 72 14.68 16.27 -15.39
CA THR A 72 13.33 16.86 -15.33
C THR A 72 12.24 15.79 -15.41
N GLN A 73 12.36 14.85 -16.34
CA GLN A 73 11.38 13.76 -16.46
C GLN A 73 11.39 12.83 -15.24
N LEU A 74 12.56 12.51 -14.71
CA LEU A 74 12.71 11.67 -13.53
C LEU A 74 12.06 12.31 -12.30
N ARG A 75 12.30 13.61 -12.09
CA ARG A 75 11.65 14.38 -11.02
C ARG A 75 10.13 14.33 -11.14
N ALA A 76 9.57 14.56 -12.33
CA ALA A 76 8.14 14.46 -12.56
C ALA A 76 7.60 13.05 -12.24
N THR A 77 8.30 11.99 -12.66
CA THR A 77 7.95 10.60 -12.33
C THR A 77 7.97 10.35 -10.82
N VAL A 78 8.99 10.84 -10.11
CA VAL A 78 9.11 10.72 -8.65
C VAL A 78 7.95 11.42 -7.94
N VAL A 79 7.59 12.64 -8.35
CA VAL A 79 6.43 13.34 -7.76
C VAL A 79 5.14 12.56 -7.99
N ARG A 80 4.91 12.03 -9.19
CA ARG A 80 3.74 11.18 -9.47
C ARG A 80 3.72 9.92 -8.59
N SER A 81 4.87 9.26 -8.42
CA SER A 81 5.00 8.10 -7.54
C SER A 81 4.63 8.47 -6.10
N LEU A 82 5.19 9.56 -5.57
CA LEU A 82 4.90 10.00 -4.20
C LEU A 82 3.44 10.40 -4.00
N ILE A 83 2.82 11.01 -5.02
CA ILE A 83 1.39 11.30 -4.98
C ILE A 83 0.60 10.00 -4.91
N LEU A 84 0.90 9.01 -5.76
CA LEU A 84 0.24 7.71 -5.72
C LEU A 84 0.42 7.01 -4.37
N ASP A 85 1.65 6.98 -3.83
CA ASP A 85 1.95 6.41 -2.51
C ASP A 85 1.17 7.12 -1.41
N SER A 86 1.02 8.45 -1.50
CA SER A 86 0.23 9.24 -0.56
C SER A 86 -1.27 8.99 -0.71
N VAL A 87 -1.78 8.70 -1.92
CA VAL A 87 -3.17 8.29 -2.13
C VAL A 87 -3.41 6.93 -1.48
N ILE A 88 -2.52 5.96 -1.74
CA ILE A 88 -2.58 4.63 -1.12
C ILE A 88 -2.54 4.74 0.40
N ALA A 89 -1.60 5.51 0.96
CA ALA A 89 -1.49 5.71 2.40
C ALA A 89 -2.73 6.38 2.99
N SER A 90 -3.30 7.38 2.29
CA SER A 90 -4.53 8.06 2.75
C SER A 90 -5.75 7.14 2.74
N GLU A 91 -5.89 6.29 1.72
CA GLU A 91 -6.98 5.31 1.65
C GLU A 91 -6.78 4.18 2.67
N ALA A 92 -5.55 3.71 2.87
CA ALA A 92 -5.24 2.79 3.96
C ALA A 92 -5.56 3.43 5.32
N ALA A 93 -5.31 4.73 5.50
CA ALA A 93 -5.62 5.47 6.74
C ALA A 93 -7.12 5.58 7.00
N SER A 94 -7.92 5.86 5.96
CA SER A 94 -9.39 5.96 6.07
C SER A 94 -10.01 4.63 6.52
N ARG A 95 -9.33 3.51 6.26
CA ARG A 95 -9.70 2.15 6.66
C ARG A 95 -9.01 1.66 7.94
N GLY A 96 -8.17 2.48 8.56
CA GLY A 96 -7.40 2.09 9.76
C GLY A 96 -6.30 1.06 9.51
N LEU A 97 -5.82 0.94 8.27
CA LEU A 97 -4.82 -0.03 7.82
C LEU A 97 -3.43 0.57 7.62
N GLN A 98 -3.28 1.90 7.66
CA GLN A 98 -2.00 2.56 7.41
C GLN A 98 -0.89 2.05 8.35
N VAL A 99 0.29 1.78 7.80
CA VAL A 99 1.47 1.40 8.57
C VAL A 99 1.99 2.57 9.41
N THR A 100 2.26 2.27 10.67
CA THR A 100 2.78 3.22 11.66
C THR A 100 4.31 3.27 11.66
N ASP A 101 4.86 4.36 12.19
CA ASP A 101 6.32 4.50 12.36
C ASP A 101 6.92 3.46 13.31
N ALA A 102 6.13 2.94 14.24
CA ALA A 102 6.55 1.85 15.11
C ALA A 102 6.70 0.54 14.33
N GLU A 103 5.76 0.23 13.43
CA GLU A 103 5.83 -0.96 12.57
C GLU A 103 6.97 -0.88 11.57
N VAL A 104 7.18 0.29 10.94
CA VAL A 104 8.33 0.49 10.03
C VAL A 104 9.66 0.28 10.77
N ARG A 105 9.80 0.83 11.99
CA ARG A 105 11.00 0.60 12.81
C ARG A 105 11.17 -0.87 13.20
N ALA A 106 10.09 -1.54 13.58
CA ALA A 106 10.13 -2.95 13.92
C ALA A 106 10.58 -3.82 12.74
N GLN A 107 10.16 -3.48 11.52
CA GLN A 107 10.60 -4.16 10.31
C GLN A 107 12.10 -3.91 10.04
N VAL A 108 12.54 -2.65 10.11
CA VAL A 108 13.97 -2.32 9.99
C VAL A 108 14.83 -3.06 11.02
N ASP A 109 14.36 -3.18 12.27
CA ASP A 109 15.05 -3.91 13.33
C ASP A 109 15.06 -5.43 13.06
N ALA A 110 14.05 -5.98 12.39
CA ALA A 110 14.03 -7.36 11.94
C ALA A 110 15.07 -7.59 10.83
N ASP A 111 15.09 -6.72 9.81
CA ASP A 111 16.06 -6.78 8.71
C ASP A 111 17.49 -6.61 9.23
N ALA A 112 17.69 -5.67 10.16
CA ALA A 112 18.97 -5.45 10.82
C ALA A 112 19.45 -6.71 11.55
N ARG A 113 18.57 -7.38 12.31
CA ARG A 113 18.92 -8.65 12.99
C ARG A 113 19.28 -9.75 12.00
N ALA A 114 18.59 -9.84 10.87
CA ALA A 114 18.86 -10.84 9.84
C ALA A 114 20.27 -10.71 9.23
N VAL A 115 20.82 -9.49 9.16
CA VAL A 115 22.15 -9.22 8.58
C VAL A 115 23.24 -8.97 9.63
N GLY A 116 22.96 -9.18 10.92
CA GLY A 116 23.97 -9.07 12.00
C GLY A 116 24.06 -7.70 12.69
N GLY A 117 23.04 -6.87 12.61
CA GLY A 117 22.88 -5.62 13.35
C GLY A 117 22.67 -4.38 12.47
N LEU A 118 22.19 -3.29 13.09
CA LEU A 118 21.85 -2.04 12.37
C LEU A 118 23.05 -1.43 11.64
N SER A 119 24.24 -1.46 12.25
CA SER A 119 25.47 -0.96 11.62
C SER A 119 25.83 -1.75 10.36
N THR A 120 25.64 -3.07 10.40
CA THR A 120 25.92 -3.94 9.25
C THR A 120 24.91 -3.69 8.14
N LEU A 121 23.62 -3.55 8.47
CA LEU A 121 22.59 -3.17 7.51
C LEU A 121 22.89 -1.83 6.85
N GLN A 122 23.23 -0.80 7.64
CA GLN A 122 23.58 0.52 7.12
C GLN A 122 24.80 0.45 6.20
N ALA A 123 25.83 -0.30 6.56
CA ALA A 123 27.02 -0.48 5.72
C ALA A 123 26.69 -1.21 4.41
N GLN A 124 25.84 -2.24 4.45
CA GLN A 124 25.39 -2.96 3.25
C GLN A 124 24.57 -2.04 2.32
N LEU A 125 23.60 -1.30 2.86
CA LEU A 125 22.82 -0.32 2.10
C LEU A 125 23.74 0.72 1.45
N ALA A 126 24.66 1.31 2.22
CA ALA A 126 25.60 2.29 1.72
C ALA A 126 26.51 1.73 0.61
N SER A 127 26.95 0.47 0.73
CA SER A 127 27.78 -0.19 -0.30
C SER A 127 27.04 -0.36 -1.63
N ALA A 128 25.71 -0.44 -1.60
CA ALA A 128 24.85 -0.47 -2.77
C ALA A 128 24.41 0.94 -3.23
N GLY A 129 24.85 2.01 -2.57
CA GLY A 129 24.41 3.39 -2.85
C GLY A 129 23.02 3.74 -2.28
N GLY A 130 22.54 2.94 -1.32
CA GLY A 130 21.30 3.13 -0.58
C GLY A 130 21.52 3.72 0.82
N SER A 131 20.43 3.85 1.58
CA SER A 131 20.40 4.42 2.93
C SER A 131 19.24 3.88 3.74
N LEU A 132 19.30 4.03 5.07
CA LEU A 132 18.23 3.61 5.96
C LEU A 132 16.91 4.37 5.70
N ALA A 133 17.00 5.65 5.33
CA ALA A 133 15.82 6.45 5.01
C ALA A 133 15.09 5.94 3.76
N GLN A 134 15.84 5.50 2.74
CA GLN A 134 15.27 4.88 1.55
C GLN A 134 14.61 3.54 1.88
N LEU A 135 15.25 2.71 2.70
CA LEU A 135 14.65 1.45 3.17
C LEU A 135 13.33 1.70 3.94
N GLN A 136 13.30 2.69 4.83
CA GLN A 136 12.10 3.05 5.57
C GLN A 136 10.97 3.56 4.67
N ASP A 137 11.30 4.36 3.66
CA ASP A 137 10.35 4.83 2.64
C ASP A 137 9.77 3.67 1.83
N GLU A 138 10.62 2.74 1.39
CA GLU A 138 10.23 1.53 0.65
C GLU A 138 9.33 0.61 1.48
N ILE A 139 9.71 0.29 2.72
CA ILE A 139 8.89 -0.52 3.64
C ILE A 139 7.52 0.12 3.82
N ARG A 140 7.46 1.45 4.03
CA ARG A 140 6.19 2.15 4.24
C ARG A 140 5.29 2.06 3.02
N ALA A 141 5.84 2.32 1.83
CA ALA A 141 5.09 2.23 0.59
C ALA A 141 4.56 0.81 0.35
N GLN A 142 5.44 -0.19 0.45
CA GLN A 142 5.10 -1.60 0.21
C GLN A 142 4.04 -2.12 1.18
N VAL A 143 4.16 -1.82 2.48
CA VAL A 143 3.20 -2.31 3.48
C VAL A 143 1.84 -1.63 3.32
N ASN A 144 1.80 -0.32 3.08
CA ASN A 144 0.54 0.38 2.83
C ASN A 144 -0.17 -0.15 1.58
N GLU A 145 0.60 -0.39 0.51
CA GLU A 145 0.06 -0.91 -0.74
C GLU A 145 -0.48 -2.33 -0.56
N GLN A 146 0.29 -3.25 0.02
CA GLN A 146 -0.15 -4.61 0.31
C GLN A 146 -1.46 -4.63 1.10
N ARG A 147 -1.55 -3.83 2.17
CA ARG A 147 -2.73 -3.78 3.03
C ARG A 147 -3.94 -3.22 2.31
N LEU A 148 -3.72 -2.23 1.44
CA LEU A 148 -4.81 -1.63 0.68
C LEU A 148 -5.32 -2.57 -0.42
N GLU A 149 -4.41 -3.26 -1.12
CA GLU A 149 -4.75 -4.27 -2.11
C GLU A 149 -5.58 -5.41 -1.48
N ASP A 150 -5.11 -5.97 -0.36
CA ASP A 150 -5.84 -7.00 0.39
C ASP A 150 -7.25 -6.52 0.78
N ALA A 151 -7.38 -5.29 1.27
CA ALA A 151 -8.68 -4.71 1.61
C ALA A 151 -9.61 -4.57 0.39
N PHE A 152 -9.08 -4.13 -0.76
CA PHE A 152 -9.88 -4.02 -1.98
C PHE A 152 -10.22 -5.39 -2.57
N ALA A 153 -9.33 -6.38 -2.45
CA ALA A 153 -9.59 -7.75 -2.85
C ALA A 153 -10.71 -8.36 -2.01
N LYS A 154 -10.72 -8.11 -0.70
CA LYS A 154 -11.82 -8.49 0.18
C LYS A 154 -13.16 -7.87 -0.25
N ASP A 155 -13.17 -6.58 -0.58
CA ASP A 155 -14.38 -5.89 -1.07
C ASP A 155 -14.85 -6.49 -2.40
N ARG A 156 -13.93 -6.81 -3.32
CA ARG A 156 -14.22 -7.46 -4.60
C ARG A 156 -14.70 -8.90 -4.42
N ALA A 157 -14.16 -9.65 -3.48
CA ALA A 157 -14.64 -10.99 -3.14
C ALA A 157 -16.06 -10.95 -2.54
N ALA A 158 -16.38 -9.92 -1.75
CA ALA A 158 -17.75 -9.69 -1.28
C ALA A 158 -18.72 -9.41 -2.46
N GLN A 159 -18.26 -8.76 -3.54
CA GLN A 159 -19.07 -8.60 -4.76
C GLN A 159 -19.31 -9.94 -5.48
N VAL A 160 -18.35 -10.85 -5.47
CA VAL A 160 -18.54 -12.23 -5.97
C VAL A 160 -19.67 -12.91 -5.20
N GLU A 161 -19.64 -12.86 -3.87
CA GLU A 161 -20.72 -13.43 -3.03
C GLU A 161 -22.08 -12.79 -3.33
N GLN A 162 -22.13 -11.46 -3.51
CA GLN A 162 -23.37 -10.77 -3.86
C GLN A 162 -23.97 -11.25 -5.18
N GLN A 163 -23.14 -11.48 -6.21
CA GLN A 163 -23.62 -12.00 -7.50
C GLN A 163 -24.14 -13.44 -7.38
N LEU A 164 -23.45 -14.29 -6.60
CA LEU A 164 -23.90 -15.66 -6.33
C LEU A 164 -25.21 -15.67 -5.54
N ALA A 165 -25.34 -14.81 -4.53
CA ALA A 165 -26.56 -14.66 -3.72
C ALA A 165 -27.74 -14.13 -4.55
N ALA A 166 -27.48 -13.29 -5.57
CA ALA A 166 -28.49 -12.84 -6.53
C ALA A 166 -28.93 -13.95 -7.52
N GLY A 167 -28.33 -15.13 -7.47
CA GLY A 167 -28.69 -16.29 -8.29
C GLY A 167 -27.90 -16.41 -9.61
N THR A 168 -26.88 -15.58 -9.82
CA THR A 168 -25.98 -15.75 -10.97
C THR A 168 -25.23 -17.08 -10.83
N ALA A 169 -25.20 -17.88 -11.90
CA ALA A 169 -24.54 -19.17 -11.88
C ALA A 169 -23.03 -19.03 -11.56
N PHE A 170 -22.50 -19.92 -10.71
CA PHE A 170 -21.09 -19.88 -10.29
C PHE A 170 -20.10 -19.78 -11.45
N ALA A 171 -20.29 -20.63 -12.48
CA ALA A 171 -19.43 -20.62 -13.66
C ALA A 171 -19.49 -19.30 -14.45
N THR A 172 -20.61 -18.58 -14.39
CA THR A 172 -20.74 -17.24 -15.00
C THR A 172 -19.96 -16.21 -14.21
N VAL A 173 -20.10 -16.20 -12.87
CA VAL A 173 -19.35 -15.27 -12.00
C VAL A 173 -17.85 -15.54 -12.11
N ALA A 174 -17.43 -16.81 -12.15
CA ALA A 174 -16.04 -17.20 -12.34
C ALA A 174 -15.44 -16.66 -13.64
N LYS A 175 -16.17 -16.72 -14.75
CA LYS A 175 -15.73 -16.18 -16.04
C LYS A 175 -15.59 -14.66 -16.03
N GLN A 176 -16.41 -13.98 -15.22
CA GLN A 176 -16.48 -12.52 -15.17
C GLN A 176 -15.49 -11.91 -14.17
N MET A 177 -15.24 -12.60 -13.06
CA MET A 177 -14.59 -12.01 -11.89
C MET A 177 -13.36 -12.77 -11.37
N SER A 178 -13.14 -14.03 -11.77
CA SER A 178 -11.99 -14.79 -11.30
C SER A 178 -10.70 -14.29 -11.97
N ASP A 179 -9.71 -13.98 -11.14
CA ASP A 179 -8.36 -13.61 -11.56
C ASP A 179 -7.49 -14.86 -11.84
N ASP A 180 -7.97 -16.08 -11.56
CA ASP A 180 -7.30 -17.30 -12.03
C ASP A 180 -7.51 -17.49 -13.55
N VAL A 181 -6.52 -17.04 -14.31
CA VAL A 181 -6.48 -17.13 -15.77
C VAL A 181 -6.56 -18.57 -16.30
N ASN A 182 -6.22 -19.57 -15.49
CA ASN A 182 -6.23 -20.97 -15.92
C ASN A 182 -7.63 -21.58 -15.88
N THR A 183 -8.45 -21.21 -14.89
CA THR A 183 -9.75 -21.84 -14.66
C THR A 183 -10.95 -20.92 -14.92
N SER A 184 -10.77 -19.59 -14.92
CA SER A 184 -11.83 -18.60 -15.14
C SER A 184 -12.68 -18.90 -16.38
N SER A 185 -12.04 -19.11 -17.54
CA SER A 185 -12.72 -19.46 -18.81
C SER A 185 -13.50 -20.78 -18.75
N SER A 186 -13.12 -21.69 -17.84
CA SER A 186 -13.76 -22.98 -17.58
C SER A 186 -14.71 -22.94 -16.37
N GLY A 187 -15.17 -21.75 -15.98
CA GLY A 187 -16.11 -21.58 -14.87
C GLY A 187 -15.50 -21.85 -13.49
N GLY A 188 -14.19 -21.64 -13.35
CA GLY A 188 -13.44 -21.86 -12.12
C GLY A 188 -13.06 -23.32 -11.86
N ASN A 189 -13.26 -24.21 -12.83
CA ASN A 189 -13.14 -25.64 -12.61
C ASN A 189 -11.68 -26.09 -12.37
N LEU A 190 -11.37 -26.50 -11.13
CA LEU A 190 -10.09 -27.10 -10.75
C LEU A 190 -10.05 -28.62 -10.99
N GLY A 191 -11.21 -29.21 -11.31
CA GLY A 191 -11.35 -30.65 -11.53
C GLY A 191 -11.34 -31.45 -10.23
N VAL A 192 -10.84 -32.69 -10.31
CA VAL A 192 -10.77 -33.61 -9.18
C VAL A 192 -9.44 -33.41 -8.45
N ILE A 193 -9.51 -32.93 -7.21
CA ILE A 193 -8.37 -32.80 -6.31
C ILE A 193 -8.35 -34.01 -5.37
N THR A 194 -7.25 -34.76 -5.38
CA THR A 194 -7.01 -35.89 -4.46
C THR A 194 -6.60 -35.40 -3.07
N ALA A 195 -6.73 -36.25 -2.05
CA ALA A 195 -6.25 -35.94 -0.70
C ALA A 195 -4.77 -35.56 -0.64
N ALA A 196 -3.92 -36.16 -1.49
CA ALA A 196 -2.50 -35.84 -1.57
C ALA A 196 -2.25 -34.46 -2.18
N GLN A 197 -2.95 -34.12 -3.28
CA GLN A 197 -2.86 -32.78 -3.88
C GLN A 197 -3.37 -31.71 -2.92
N LEU A 198 -4.49 -31.96 -2.24
CA LEU A 198 -5.05 -31.04 -1.25
C LEU A 198 -4.15 -30.87 -0.02
N ALA A 199 -3.37 -31.88 0.35
CA ALA A 199 -2.38 -31.76 1.43
C ALA A 199 -1.17 -30.89 1.04
N GLY A 200 -0.89 -30.74 -0.26
CA GLY A 200 0.18 -29.89 -0.78
C GLY A 200 -0.26 -28.46 -1.14
N SER A 201 -1.56 -28.15 -1.10
CA SER A 201 -2.09 -26.79 -1.32
C SER A 201 -2.02 -25.95 -0.04
N ASP A 202 -2.42 -24.68 -0.14
CA ASP A 202 -2.50 -23.78 1.02
C ASP A 202 -3.37 -24.38 2.15
N PRO A 203 -2.97 -24.26 3.43
CA PRO A 203 -3.72 -24.80 4.56
C PRO A 203 -5.16 -24.29 4.69
N ALA A 204 -5.42 -23.00 4.43
CA ALA A 204 -6.74 -22.41 4.52
C ALA A 204 -7.65 -22.93 3.41
N PHE A 205 -7.16 -22.95 2.16
CA PHE A 205 -7.83 -23.57 1.02
C PHE A 205 -8.16 -25.04 1.29
N ALA A 206 -7.17 -25.80 1.76
CA ALA A 206 -7.33 -27.23 2.05
C ALA A 206 -8.35 -27.49 3.16
N ALA A 207 -8.39 -26.65 4.20
CA ALA A 207 -9.38 -26.76 5.28
C ALA A 207 -10.80 -26.45 4.77
N ALA A 208 -10.95 -25.43 3.92
CA ALA A 208 -12.22 -25.07 3.32
C ALA A 208 -12.77 -26.19 2.43
N VAL A 209 -11.97 -26.71 1.48
CA VAL A 209 -12.40 -27.82 0.59
C VAL A 209 -12.85 -29.05 1.38
N ARG A 210 -12.15 -29.41 2.47
CA ARG A 210 -12.53 -30.57 3.30
C ARG A 210 -13.87 -30.38 4.02
N SER A 211 -14.14 -29.17 4.49
CA SER A 211 -15.33 -28.84 5.28
C SER A 211 -16.54 -28.44 4.44
N GLN A 212 -16.33 -28.02 3.19
CA GLN A 212 -17.38 -27.50 2.32
C GLN A 212 -18.45 -28.57 2.02
N PRO A 213 -19.75 -28.27 2.27
CA PRO A 213 -20.84 -29.12 1.84
C PRO A 213 -20.95 -29.20 0.31
N VAL A 214 -21.37 -30.36 -0.19
CA VAL A 214 -21.51 -30.59 -1.64
C VAL A 214 -22.62 -29.69 -2.22
N ASN A 215 -22.38 -29.12 -3.39
CA ASN A 215 -23.23 -28.17 -4.12
C ASN A 215 -23.51 -26.87 -3.35
N THR A 216 -22.55 -26.46 -2.52
CA THR A 216 -22.53 -25.15 -1.85
C THR A 216 -21.16 -24.52 -2.02
N TYR A 217 -21.09 -23.21 -1.87
CA TYR A 217 -19.83 -22.46 -1.92
C TYR A 217 -19.45 -21.88 -0.54
N SER A 218 -18.16 -21.62 -0.35
CA SER A 218 -17.64 -21.06 0.91
C SER A 218 -18.17 -19.66 1.15
N MET A 219 -18.64 -19.39 2.36
CA MET A 219 -18.99 -18.07 2.86
C MET A 219 -18.56 -17.95 4.32
N PRO A 220 -17.76 -16.94 4.72
CA PRO A 220 -17.17 -15.90 3.86
C PRO A 220 -16.14 -16.47 2.85
N PRO A 221 -15.60 -15.67 1.91
CA PRO A 221 -14.52 -16.11 1.03
C PRO A 221 -13.29 -16.52 1.87
N VAL A 222 -12.60 -17.55 1.43
CA VAL A 222 -11.45 -18.14 2.10
C VAL A 222 -10.23 -17.30 1.75
N HIS A 223 -9.56 -16.75 2.76
CA HIS A 223 -8.34 -15.97 2.54
C HIS A 223 -7.11 -16.86 2.68
N ASP A 224 -6.27 -16.88 1.65
CA ASP A 224 -5.02 -17.62 1.59
C ASP A 224 -3.87 -16.77 1.01
N ALA A 225 -2.69 -17.37 0.79
CA ALA A 225 -1.53 -16.63 0.28
C ALA A 225 -1.68 -16.05 -1.14
N GLY A 226 -2.65 -16.54 -1.92
CA GLY A 226 -2.98 -16.07 -3.27
C GLY A 226 -4.05 -14.97 -3.29
N GLY A 227 -4.85 -14.84 -2.23
CA GLY A 227 -5.88 -13.82 -2.08
C GLY A 227 -7.16 -14.38 -1.46
N TYR A 228 -8.30 -14.09 -2.08
CA TYR A 228 -9.62 -14.53 -1.61
C TYR A 228 -10.27 -15.50 -2.58
N ASP A 229 -10.60 -16.69 -2.09
CA ASP A 229 -11.24 -17.76 -2.84
C ASP A 229 -12.69 -17.95 -2.42
N VAL A 230 -13.61 -17.96 -3.38
CA VAL A 230 -14.94 -18.54 -3.19
C VAL A 230 -14.92 -19.94 -3.76
N ILE A 231 -15.03 -20.96 -2.91
CA ILE A 231 -14.79 -22.37 -3.24
C ILE A 231 -16.11 -23.12 -3.28
N GLU A 232 -16.43 -23.78 -4.39
CA GLU A 232 -17.54 -24.73 -4.48
C GLU A 232 -17.04 -26.17 -4.64
N VAL A 233 -17.54 -27.07 -3.79
CA VAL A 233 -17.36 -28.51 -3.94
C VAL A 233 -18.62 -29.10 -4.54
N TYR A 234 -18.56 -29.62 -5.76
CA TYR A 234 -19.74 -30.16 -6.46
C TYR A 234 -19.81 -31.70 -6.44
N ALA A 235 -18.74 -32.36 -6.02
CA ALA A 235 -18.74 -33.78 -5.68
C ALA A 235 -17.62 -34.10 -4.69
N LYS A 236 -17.79 -35.14 -3.87
CA LYS A 236 -16.70 -35.68 -3.04
C LYS A 236 -16.79 -37.19 -2.88
N THR A 237 -15.65 -37.82 -2.73
CA THR A 237 -15.49 -39.22 -2.34
C THR A 237 -14.71 -39.29 -1.02
N ALA A 238 -14.39 -40.49 -0.53
CA ALA A 238 -13.52 -40.65 0.62
C ALA A 238 -12.08 -40.14 0.37
N ALA A 239 -11.65 -40.02 -0.90
CA ALA A 239 -10.25 -39.73 -1.26
C ALA A 239 -10.09 -38.48 -2.16
N SER A 240 -11.17 -37.85 -2.60
CA SER A 240 -11.12 -36.75 -3.56
C SER A 240 -12.31 -35.80 -3.49
N TRP A 241 -12.11 -34.59 -4.00
CA TRP A 241 -13.12 -33.54 -4.13
C TRP A 241 -13.12 -33.03 -5.56
N SER A 242 -14.30 -32.82 -6.14
CA SER A 242 -14.44 -32.08 -7.38
C SER A 242 -14.73 -30.63 -7.04
N VAL A 243 -13.78 -29.75 -7.37
CA VAL A 243 -13.72 -28.38 -6.86
C VAL A 243 -13.75 -27.41 -8.01
N ARG A 244 -14.43 -26.29 -7.81
CA ARG A 244 -14.25 -25.07 -8.59
C ARG A 244 -14.12 -23.87 -7.67
N HIS A 245 -13.45 -22.84 -8.13
CA HIS A 245 -13.22 -21.63 -7.34
C HIS A 245 -13.35 -20.35 -8.16
N ILE A 246 -13.54 -19.24 -7.46
CA ILE A 246 -13.39 -17.88 -7.98
C ILE A 246 -12.31 -17.24 -7.14
N LEU A 247 -11.15 -16.97 -7.75
CA LEU A 247 -10.03 -16.32 -7.10
C LEU A 247 -10.12 -14.80 -7.31
N VAL A 248 -10.05 -14.03 -6.25
CA VAL A 248 -9.71 -12.61 -6.30
C VAL A 248 -8.27 -12.46 -5.81
N ALA A 249 -7.36 -12.14 -6.71
CA ALA A 249 -5.92 -12.22 -6.44
C ALA A 249 -5.45 -11.07 -5.53
N ALA A 250 -4.81 -11.40 -4.42
CA ALA A 250 -4.13 -10.46 -3.53
C ALA A 250 -2.91 -11.16 -2.92
N PRO A 251 -1.87 -11.42 -3.72
CA PRO A 251 -0.78 -12.27 -3.30
C PRO A 251 0.02 -11.65 -2.15
N THR A 252 0.41 -12.48 -1.20
CA THR A 252 1.32 -12.11 -0.10
C THR A 252 2.61 -12.95 -0.19
N PRO A 253 3.80 -12.35 -0.38
CA PRO A 253 4.06 -10.91 -0.48
C PRO A 253 3.63 -10.32 -1.83
N TYR A 254 3.15 -9.09 -1.77
CA TYR A 254 2.82 -8.26 -2.91
C TYR A 254 4.06 -7.92 -3.72
N THR A 255 3.90 -7.92 -5.03
CA THR A 255 4.89 -7.41 -5.97
C THR A 255 4.19 -6.53 -6.99
N VAL A 256 4.81 -5.40 -7.35
CA VAL A 256 4.25 -4.48 -8.36
C VAL A 256 4.05 -5.17 -9.72
N THR A 257 4.87 -6.16 -10.04
CA THR A 257 4.73 -6.98 -11.26
C THR A 257 3.51 -7.90 -11.25
N SER A 258 2.99 -8.23 -10.07
CA SER A 258 1.81 -9.06 -9.89
C SER A 258 0.57 -8.25 -9.53
N ARG A 259 0.64 -6.90 -9.61
CA ARG A 259 -0.47 -6.01 -9.30
C ARG A 259 -1.67 -6.32 -10.20
N PRO A 260 -2.83 -6.72 -9.66
CA PRO A 260 -4.02 -6.94 -10.46
C PRO A 260 -4.47 -5.67 -11.18
N ALA A 261 -5.00 -5.83 -12.40
CA ALA A 261 -5.50 -4.70 -13.20
C ALA A 261 -6.61 -3.96 -12.47
N TRP A 262 -7.53 -4.69 -11.83
CA TRP A 262 -8.63 -4.12 -11.06
C TRP A 262 -8.16 -3.26 -9.88
N PHE A 263 -7.01 -3.58 -9.27
CA PHE A 263 -6.47 -2.78 -8.17
C PHE A 263 -5.93 -1.45 -8.71
N SER A 264 -5.19 -1.52 -9.82
CA SER A 264 -4.70 -0.32 -10.51
C SER A 264 -5.86 0.60 -10.94
N GLU A 265 -6.92 0.04 -11.52
CA GLU A 265 -8.14 0.77 -11.89
C GLU A 265 -8.79 1.44 -10.68
N ALA A 266 -8.92 0.72 -9.57
CA ALA A 266 -9.48 1.28 -8.34
C ALA A 266 -8.64 2.44 -7.80
N LEU A 267 -7.31 2.35 -7.83
CA LEU A 267 -6.42 3.46 -7.46
C LEU A 267 -6.59 4.67 -8.38
N PHE A 268 -6.74 4.46 -9.70
CA PHE A 268 -6.99 5.56 -10.64
C PHE A 268 -8.33 6.25 -10.40
N VAL A 269 -9.37 5.49 -10.06
CA VAL A 269 -10.67 6.04 -9.64
C VAL A 269 -10.48 6.91 -8.39
N THR A 270 -9.75 6.45 -7.38
CA THR A 270 -9.46 7.22 -6.17
C THR A 270 -8.70 8.51 -6.49
N VAL A 271 -7.66 8.45 -7.34
CA VAL A 271 -6.94 9.65 -7.80
C VAL A 271 -7.88 10.64 -8.49
N ALA A 272 -8.75 10.17 -9.39
CA ALA A 272 -9.69 11.02 -10.10
C ALA A 272 -10.70 11.69 -9.16
N GLN A 273 -11.19 10.97 -8.14
CA GLN A 273 -12.07 11.52 -7.10
C GLN A 273 -11.38 12.61 -6.29
N LEU A 274 -10.15 12.36 -5.84
CA LEU A 274 -9.37 13.36 -5.09
C LEU A 274 -9.04 14.58 -5.95
N CYS A 275 -8.75 14.40 -7.25
CA CYS A 275 -8.60 15.51 -8.19
C CYS A 275 -9.89 16.32 -8.34
N GLY A 276 -11.04 15.66 -8.53
CA GLY A 276 -12.34 16.32 -8.65
C GLY A 276 -12.77 17.06 -7.38
N ALA A 277 -12.36 16.57 -6.22
CA ALA A 277 -12.55 17.22 -4.92
C ALA A 277 -11.54 18.33 -4.61
N GLY A 278 -10.56 18.57 -5.50
CA GLY A 278 -9.48 19.53 -5.26
C GLY A 278 -8.57 19.16 -4.09
N GLN A 279 -8.43 17.86 -3.79
CA GLN A 279 -7.64 17.34 -2.67
C GLN A 279 -6.22 16.94 -3.07
N ILE A 280 -5.84 17.13 -4.34
CA ILE A 280 -4.47 16.97 -4.82
C ILE A 280 -3.96 18.32 -5.32
N HIS A 281 -2.89 18.82 -4.70
CA HIS A 281 -2.21 20.04 -5.09
C HIS A 281 -0.73 19.77 -5.28
N VAL A 282 -0.18 20.16 -6.43
CA VAL A 282 1.25 20.04 -6.71
C VAL A 282 1.84 21.45 -6.77
N TYR A 283 2.89 21.70 -5.99
CA TYR A 283 3.51 23.02 -5.84
C TYR A 283 4.78 23.18 -6.67
N VAL A 284 5.31 22.09 -7.23
CA VAL A 284 6.47 22.12 -8.11
C VAL A 284 6.04 22.34 -9.56
N ASN A 285 6.74 23.24 -10.26
CA ASN A 285 6.45 23.66 -11.63
C ASN A 285 6.95 22.68 -12.72
N ASP A 286 7.40 21.47 -12.34
CA ASP A 286 7.86 20.46 -13.28
C ASP A 286 6.66 19.96 -14.09
N ALA A 287 6.59 20.32 -15.39
CA ALA A 287 5.42 20.32 -16.29
C ALA A 287 4.73 18.96 -16.58
N GLY A 288 4.91 17.96 -15.73
CA GLY A 288 4.20 16.68 -15.80
C GLY A 288 3.74 16.13 -14.45
N ALA A 289 4.07 16.77 -13.33
CA ALA A 289 3.90 16.16 -12.01
C ALA A 289 2.44 16.09 -11.52
N ASN A 290 1.54 16.91 -12.05
CA ASN A 290 0.16 17.00 -11.57
C ASN A 290 -0.76 15.97 -12.27
N PRO A 291 -1.27 14.94 -11.57
CA PRO A 291 -2.18 13.96 -12.17
C PRO A 291 -3.56 14.55 -12.50
N CYS A 292 -3.88 15.75 -11.98
CA CYS A 292 -5.16 16.41 -12.21
C CYS A 292 -5.15 17.37 -13.43
N SER A 293 -3.98 17.65 -14.03
CA SER A 293 -3.86 18.62 -15.13
C SER A 293 -4.13 18.05 -16.53
N GLY A 294 -4.67 16.84 -16.62
CA GLY A 294 -5.16 16.24 -17.86
C GLY A 294 -6.12 15.12 -17.51
N ALA A 295 -7.42 15.34 -17.72
CA ALA A 295 -8.39 14.27 -17.61
C ALA A 295 -8.04 13.21 -18.67
N PRO A 296 -7.76 11.94 -18.31
CA PRO A 296 -7.98 10.89 -19.27
C PRO A 296 -9.51 10.78 -19.42
N SER A 297 -10.03 11.25 -20.54
CA SER A 297 -11.38 10.90 -20.98
C SER A 297 -11.37 9.39 -21.27
N PHE A 298 -11.57 8.57 -20.25
CA PHE A 298 -11.84 7.16 -20.42
C PHE A 298 -13.33 7.04 -20.79
N THR A 299 -13.61 7.08 -22.09
CA THR A 299 -14.78 6.38 -22.60
C THR A 299 -14.53 4.88 -22.38
N PRO A 300 -15.34 4.17 -21.59
CA PRO A 300 -15.29 2.73 -21.57
C PRO A 300 -15.66 2.26 -22.98
N THR A 301 -14.71 1.62 -23.67
CA THR A 301 -15.03 0.91 -24.92
C THR A 301 -16.00 -0.22 -24.55
N PRO A 302 -17.13 -0.38 -25.27
CA PRO A 302 -18.14 -1.39 -24.96
C PRO A 302 -17.64 -2.83 -25.08
#